data_AF-A0A4Q2DRY6-F1
#
_entry.id   AF-A0A4Q2DRY6-F1
#
_cell.length_a   1.000
_cell.length_b   1.000
_cell.length_c   1.000
_cell.angle_alpha   90.00
_cell.angle_beta   90.00
_cell.angle_gamma   90.00
#
_symmetry.space_group_name_H-M   'P 1'
#
loop_
_entity.id
_entity.type
_entity.pdbx_description
1 polymer ?
#
loop_
_entity_poly.entity_id
_entity_poly.type
_entity_poly.pdbx_seq_one_letter_code
_entity_poly.pdbx_strand_id
1 'polypeptide(L)' 'MARLAFQSRTPLQSFLGAATPWTRSAATWGVGAGTAVFLLLSVTPLVRREVLQKTPGLSWYYEDKTPASDKPF' A
#
# COMPACT_ATOMS: atom_id res chain seq x y z
N MET A 1 -30.43 -1.90 -44.06
CA MET A 1 -30.99 -1.19 -42.89
C MET A 1 -30.14 -1.52 -41.68
N ALA A 2 -29.56 -0.53 -40.99
CA ALA A 2 -28.75 -0.77 -39.79
C ALA A 2 -29.65 -0.84 -38.55
N ARG A 3 -29.54 -1.90 -37.75
CA ARG A 3 -30.28 -2.08 -36.49
C ARG A 3 -29.34 -1.75 -35.33
N LEU A 4 -29.66 -0.70 -34.57
CA LEU A 4 -28.92 -0.34 -33.35
C LEU A 4 -29.50 -1.16 -32.18
N ALA A 5 -28.64 -1.91 -31.50
CA ALA A 5 -28.97 -2.60 -30.26
C ALA A 5 -28.47 -1.79 -29.07
N PHE A 6 -29.38 -1.23 -28.29
CA PHE A 6 -29.05 -0.56 -27.04
C PHE A 6 -29.00 -1.59 -25.90
N GLN A 7 -27.87 -1.62 -25.19
CA GLN A 7 -27.70 -2.43 -23.98
C GLN A 7 -27.91 -1.53 -22.77
N SER A 8 -28.96 -1.80 -21.99
CA SER A 8 -29.19 -1.13 -20.71
C SER A 8 -28.14 -1.61 -19.69
N ARG A 9 -27.21 -0.74 -19.31
CA ARG A 9 -26.25 -1.02 -18.23
C ARG A 9 -26.89 -0.74 -16.88
N THR A 10 -26.64 -1.61 -15.91
CA THR A 10 -27.04 -1.33 -14.53
C THR A 10 -26.20 -0.18 -13.95
N PRO A 11 -26.69 0.55 -12.93
CA PRO A 11 -25.93 1.66 -12.33
C PRO A 11 -24.53 1.25 -11.86
N LEU A 12 -24.39 0.03 -11.31
CA LEU A 12 -23.10 -0.53 -10.90
C LEU A 12 -22.16 -0.75 -12.09
N GLN A 13 -22.65 -1.28 -13.21
CA GLN A 13 -21.84 -1.49 -14.42
C GLN A 13 -21.35 -0.16 -15.01
N SER A 14 -22.15 0.89 -14.94
CA SER A 14 -21.75 2.24 -15.35
C SER A 14 -20.65 2.79 -14.44
N PHE A 15 -20.80 2.64 -13.12
CA PHE A 15 -19.78 3.07 -12.15
C PHE A 15 -18.46 2.30 -12.31
N LEU A 16 -18.51 0.97 -12.39
CA LEU A 16 -17.33 0.14 -12.58
C LEU A 16 -16.63 0.42 -13.92
N GLY A 17 -17.42 0.66 -14.97
CA GLY A 17 -16.89 1.09 -16.26
C GLY A 17 -16.15 2.42 -16.18
N ALA A 18 -16.65 3.37 -15.39
CA ALA A 18 -16.00 4.65 -15.17
C ALA A 18 -14.76 4.55 -14.24
N ALA A 19 -14.75 3.61 -13.29
CA ALA A 19 -13.66 3.43 -12.32
C ALA A 19 -12.47 2.63 -12.88
N THR A 20 -12.73 1.65 -13.76
CA THR A 20 -11.70 0.74 -14.32
C THR A 20 -10.46 1.44 -14.89
N PRO A 21 -10.58 2.55 -15.65
CA PRO A 21 -9.40 3.25 -16.18
C PRO A 21 -8.49 3.81 -15.08
N TRP A 22 -9.05 4.14 -13.91
CA TRP A 22 -8.33 4.75 -12.80
C TRP A 22 -7.64 3.74 -11.90
N THR A 23 -7.91 2.44 -12.05
CA THR A 23 -7.38 1.37 -11.20
C THR A 23 -5.85 1.43 -11.09
N ARG A 24 -5.15 1.68 -12.20
CA ARG A 24 -3.67 1.78 -12.19
C ARG A 24 -3.20 3.00 -11.40
N SER A 25 -3.82 4.16 -11.61
CA SER A 25 -3.48 5.39 -10.89
C SER A 25 -3.74 5.25 -9.40
N ALA A 26 -4.90 4.68 -9.02
CA ALA A 26 -5.25 4.39 -7.65
C ALA A 26 -4.23 3.42 -6.99
N ALA A 27 -3.79 2.39 -7.70
CA ALA A 27 -2.75 1.48 -7.21
C ALA A 27 -1.43 2.22 -6.97
N THR A 28 -0.97 3.05 -7.91
CA THR A 28 0.26 3.83 -7.76
C THR A 28 0.19 4.79 -6.57
N TRP A 29 -0.92 5.53 -6.43
CA TRP A 29 -1.13 6.41 -5.28
C TRP A 29 -1.26 5.66 -3.97
N GLY A 30 -1.90 4.48 -3.96
CA GLY A 30 -2.00 3.60 -2.80
C GLY A 30 -0.63 3.13 -2.32
N VAL A 31 0.25 2.72 -3.26
CA VAL A 31 1.65 2.38 -2.95
C VAL A 31 2.38 3.60 -2.36
N GLY A 32 2.32 4.75 -3.03
CA GLY A 32 3.00 5.96 -2.56
C GLY A 32 2.55 6.41 -1.17
N ALA A 33 1.23 6.47 -0.93
CA ALA A 33 0.66 6.83 0.37
C ALA A 33 1.02 5.80 1.44
N GLY A 34 0.94 4.49 1.13
CA GLY A 34 1.35 3.42 2.05
C GLY A 34 2.83 3.53 2.44
N THR A 35 3.71 3.77 1.48
CA THR A 35 5.14 3.99 1.75
C THR A 35 5.36 5.23 2.62
N ALA A 36 4.66 6.33 2.36
CA ALA A 36 4.75 7.55 3.18
C ALA A 36 4.31 7.29 4.64
N VAL A 37 3.21 6.55 4.85
CA VAL A 37 2.77 6.15 6.19
C VAL A 37 3.85 5.33 6.90
N PHE A 38 4.44 4.34 6.25
CA PHE A 38 5.53 3.55 6.86
C PHE A 38 6.79 4.38 7.13
N LEU A 39 7.10 5.35 6.29
CA LEU A 39 8.21 6.27 6.52
C LEU A 39 7.98 7.11 7.78
N LEU A 40 6.79 7.72 7.90
CA LEU A 40 6.42 8.53 9.06
C LEU A 40 6.35 7.70 10.35
N LEU A 41 5.86 6.46 10.27
CA LEU A 41 5.74 5.55 11.41
C LEU A 41 6.99 4.69 11.64
N SER A 42 8.08 4.89 10.90
CA SER A 42 9.29 4.06 11.03
C SER A 42 9.94 4.13 12.42
N VAL A 43 9.73 5.23 13.14
CA VAL A 43 10.22 5.43 14.51
C VAL A 43 9.38 4.66 15.53
N THR A 44 8.14 4.28 15.19
CA THR A 44 7.25 3.55 16.09
C THR A 44 7.75 2.11 16.28
N PRO A 45 8.05 1.67 17.53
CA PRO A 45 8.65 0.35 17.77
C PRO A 45 7.84 -0.81 17.20
N LEU A 46 6.50 -0.73 17.24
CA LEU A 46 5.62 -1.77 16.71
C LEU A 46 5.76 -1.91 15.18
N VAL A 47 5.79 -0.79 14.45
CA VAL A 47 5.94 -0.79 12.99
C VAL A 47 7.33 -1.28 12.61
N ARG A 48 8.36 -0.83 13.34
CA ARG A 48 9.74 -1.28 13.12
C ARG A 48 9.88 -2.80 13.30
N ARG A 49 9.39 -3.36 14.41
CA ARG A 49 9.55 -4.78 14.76
C ARG A 49 8.67 -5.71 13.92
N GLU A 50 7.41 -5.34 13.73
CA GLU A 50 6.43 -6.24 13.11
C GLU A 50 6.38 -6.12 11.59
N VAL A 51 6.79 -4.98 11.01
CA VAL A 51 6.70 -4.75 9.57
C VAL A 51 8.09 -4.56 8.96
N LEU A 52 8.81 -3.52 9.38
CA LEU A 52 10.03 -3.09 8.67
C LEU A 52 11.18 -4.10 8.83
N GLN A 53 11.38 -4.67 10.02
CA GLN A 53 12.37 -5.74 10.25
C GLN A 53 12.03 -7.05 9.52
N LYS A 54 10.76 -7.32 9.24
CA LYS A 54 10.29 -8.53 8.55
C LYS A 54 10.21 -8.35 7.04
N THR A 55 10.39 -7.13 6.53
CA THR A 55 10.34 -6.84 5.10
C THR A 55 11.65 -7.30 4.44
N PRO A 56 11.59 -8.20 3.42
CA PRO A 56 12.78 -8.63 2.69
C PRO A 56 13.58 -7.46 2.14
N GLY A 57 14.89 -7.45 2.37
CA GLY A 57 15.81 -6.38 1.94
C GLY A 57 15.91 -5.18 2.89
N LEU A 58 15.00 -5.02 3.85
CA LEU A 58 15.01 -3.90 4.83
C LEU A 58 15.40 -4.34 6.26
N SER A 59 15.33 -5.64 6.54
CA SER A 59 15.60 -6.22 7.88
C SER A 59 16.91 -5.72 8.50
N TRP A 60 18.02 -5.80 7.76
CA TRP A 60 19.37 -5.45 8.22
C TRP A 60 19.52 -3.98 8.63
N TYR A 61 18.70 -3.08 8.08
CA TYR A 61 18.72 -1.65 8.38
C TYR A 61 17.95 -1.34 9.67
N TYR A 62 16.85 -2.05 9.90
CA TYR A 62 15.99 -1.82 11.06
C TYR A 62 16.32 -2.72 12.26
N GLU A 63 17.19 -3.71 12.11
CA GLU A 63 17.68 -4.53 13.23
C GLU A 63 18.47 -3.69 14.25
N ASP A 64 18.21 -3.92 15.54
CA ASP A 64 18.99 -3.31 16.62
C ASP A 64 20.17 -4.23 16.95
N LYS A 65 21.38 -3.77 16.61
CA LYS A 65 22.64 -4.49 16.87
C LYS A 65 23.32 -4.09 18.16
N THR A 66 22.69 -3.22 18.96
CA THR A 66 23.24 -2.78 20.24
C THR A 66 23.27 -3.96 21.21
N PRO A 67 24.41 -4.29 21.83
CA PRO A 67 24.51 -5.34 22.84
C PRO A 67 23.54 -5.10 23.99
N ALA A 68 23.03 -6.18 24.59
CA ALA A 68 22.15 -6.05 25.76
C ALA A 68 22.84 -5.39 26.96
N SER A 69 24.18 -5.53 27.09
CA SER A 69 24.98 -4.87 28.13
C SER A 69 24.95 -3.34 28.06
N ASP A 70 24.74 -2.79 26.87
CA ASP A 70 24.85 -1.34 26.61
C ASP A 70 23.48 -0.65 26.67
N LYS A 71 22.41 -1.44 26.83
CA LYS A 71 21.05 -0.92 26.99
C LYS A 71 20.83 -0.58 28.47
N PRO A 72 20.47 0.67 28.80
CA PRO A 72 20.28 1.07 30.20
C PRO A 72 19.02 0.45 30.84
N PHE A 73 18.19 -0.23 30.05
CA PHE A 73 16.96 -0.93 30.43
C PHE A 73 16.74 -2.15 29.55
#